data_AF-A0AAJ1QLG8-F1
#
_entry.id   AF-A0AAJ1QLG8-F1
#
_cell.length_a   1.000
_cell.length_b   1.000
_cell.length_c   1.000
_cell.angle_alpha   90.00
_cell.angle_beta   90.00
_cell.angle_gamma   90.00
#
_symmetry.space_group_name_H-M   'P 1'
#
loop_
_entity.id
_entity.type
_entity.pdbx_description
1 polymer ?
#
loop_
_entity_poly.entity_id
_entity_poly.type
_entity_poly.pdbx_seq_one_letter_code
_entity_poly.pdbx_strand_id
1 'polypeptide(L)'
;MKKSLILAAGVISIGMLGAWMQEEKYVEIKTTAKVEPTDVEELSPEEVEEIQESEEMSEQEDSGSFESEISYYADAFGGGVEKENADVMKEEGFSAEYYYYGEAQAFMNVYEDSLDVRDSMKEDFNNLMALSYIIQNEQGKVLDGVTLPKGTDKWEVHKYWNPPTDRQKQAIKYMSLVFNDLDIAVNDLKGNDLSGYTYHSDGKKVEELEKFISQK
;
A
#
# COMPACT_ATOMS: atom_id res chain seq x y z
N MET A 1 -55.00 11.09 2.90
CA MET A 1 -55.52 10.46 1.67
C MET A 1 -54.35 10.03 0.80
N LYS A 2 -54.41 8.80 0.28
CA LYS A 2 -53.41 8.16 -0.57
C LYS A 2 -53.23 8.92 -1.89
N LYS A 3 -51.99 8.94 -2.41
CA LYS A 3 -51.61 8.38 -3.73
C LYS A 3 -50.10 8.54 -3.95
N SER A 4 -49.41 7.41 -4.00
CA SER A 4 -48.12 7.28 -4.67
C SER A 4 -48.32 7.30 -6.19
N LEU A 5 -47.29 7.68 -6.93
CA LEU A 5 -47.03 7.22 -8.29
C LEU A 5 -45.51 7.19 -8.49
N ILE A 6 -44.99 5.97 -8.65
CA ILE A 6 -43.67 5.62 -9.17
C ILE A 6 -43.86 5.24 -10.64
N LEU A 7 -42.92 5.62 -11.50
CA LEU A 7 -42.60 5.03 -12.83
C LEU A 7 -41.22 5.62 -13.19
N ALA A 8 -40.07 4.93 -13.21
CA ALA A 8 -39.63 3.60 -13.66
C ALA A 8 -39.52 3.41 -15.19
N ALA A 9 -38.28 3.11 -15.60
CA ALA A 9 -37.79 2.37 -16.78
C ALA A 9 -37.48 3.12 -18.10
N GLY A 10 -36.32 2.80 -18.71
CA GLY A 10 -36.13 2.97 -20.15
C GLY A 10 -34.73 3.03 -20.80
N VAL A 11 -33.81 2.13 -20.46
CA VAL A 11 -32.73 1.49 -21.27
C VAL A 11 -32.28 2.06 -22.66
N ILE A 12 -30.96 2.29 -22.77
CA ILE A 12 -29.94 2.00 -23.83
C ILE A 12 -30.34 1.97 -25.32
N SER A 13 -29.58 2.69 -26.15
CA SER A 13 -29.31 2.33 -27.55
C SER A 13 -27.91 2.75 -28.02
N ILE A 14 -27.16 1.77 -28.51
CA ILE A 14 -25.85 1.79 -29.16
C ILE A 14 -25.99 2.19 -30.64
N GLY A 15 -24.98 2.84 -31.23
CA GLY A 15 -24.77 2.92 -32.69
C GLY A 15 -23.94 4.14 -33.11
N MET A 16 -22.61 4.00 -33.20
CA MET A 16 -21.80 3.66 -34.38
C MET A 16 -21.25 4.88 -35.16
N LEU A 17 -19.92 5.01 -35.08
CA LEU A 17 -18.93 5.23 -36.16
C LEU A 17 -19.33 6.07 -37.38
N GLY A 18 -18.56 7.13 -37.60
CA GLY A 18 -18.43 7.79 -38.89
C GLY A 18 -17.30 8.82 -38.86
N ALA A 19 -16.14 8.44 -39.37
CA ALA A 19 -14.92 9.24 -39.54
C ALA A 19 -15.17 10.64 -40.11
N TRP A 20 -14.32 11.61 -39.78
CA TRP A 20 -13.88 12.66 -40.69
C TRP A 20 -12.39 12.93 -40.42
N MET A 21 -11.56 12.47 -41.35
CA MET A 21 -10.25 13.06 -41.60
C MET A 21 -10.47 14.45 -42.17
N GLN A 22 -9.78 15.45 -41.64
CA GLN A 22 -9.59 16.72 -42.34
C GLN A 22 -8.13 17.14 -42.18
N GLU A 23 -7.36 16.92 -43.25
CA GLU A 23 -6.09 17.58 -43.50
C GLU A 23 -6.34 19.08 -43.72
N GLU A 24 -5.73 19.95 -42.90
CA GLU A 24 -5.57 21.36 -43.27
C GLU A 24 -4.15 21.86 -42.97
N LYS A 25 -3.38 21.93 -44.07
CA LYS A 25 -2.44 22.99 -44.49
C LYS A 25 -1.34 23.47 -43.53
N TYR A 26 -0.13 23.11 -43.94
CA TYR A 26 1.12 23.85 -43.78
C TYR A 26 0.96 25.38 -43.89
N VAL A 27 1.46 26.10 -42.88
CA VAL A 27 1.92 27.49 -42.99
C VAL A 27 3.38 27.51 -42.55
N GLU A 28 4.28 27.83 -43.49
CA GLU A 28 5.69 28.10 -43.19
C GLU A 28 5.81 29.34 -42.31
N ILE A 29 6.38 29.18 -41.11
CA ILE A 29 7.03 30.28 -40.40
C ILE A 29 8.44 29.82 -40.08
N LYS A 30 9.40 30.28 -40.88
CA LYS A 30 10.83 30.25 -40.53
C LYS A 30 11.05 31.19 -39.35
N THR A 31 11.39 30.66 -38.18
CA THR A 31 12.39 31.26 -37.29
C THR A 31 12.96 30.18 -36.37
N THR A 32 14.28 30.14 -36.36
CA THR A 32 15.19 29.21 -35.69
C THR A 32 15.10 29.25 -34.16
N ALA A 33 14.83 28.11 -33.53
CA ALA A 33 15.39 27.73 -32.23
C ALA A 33 15.32 26.21 -32.10
N LYS A 34 16.49 25.56 -32.05
CA LYS A 34 16.63 24.13 -31.81
C LYS A 34 16.25 23.85 -30.35
N VAL A 35 15.10 23.24 -30.12
CA VAL A 35 14.77 22.56 -28.86
C VAL A 35 14.44 21.12 -29.25
N GLU A 36 15.30 20.20 -28.82
CA GLU A 36 15.06 18.76 -29.03
C GLU A 36 13.82 18.36 -28.22
N PRO A 37 12.87 17.60 -28.80
CA PRO A 37 11.73 17.10 -28.05
C PRO A 37 12.26 16.14 -26.99
N THR A 38 11.96 16.42 -25.72
CA THR A 38 12.22 15.48 -24.63
C THR A 38 11.18 14.38 -24.75
N ASP A 39 11.62 13.19 -25.13
CA ASP A 39 10.80 11.98 -25.08
C ASP A 39 10.46 11.72 -23.60
N VAL A 40 9.19 11.92 -23.23
CA VAL A 40 8.63 11.52 -21.95
C VAL A 40 7.93 10.18 -22.18
N GLU A 41 8.44 9.13 -21.54
CA GLU A 41 7.81 7.82 -21.56
C GLU A 41 6.72 7.82 -20.49
N GLU A 42 5.46 7.83 -20.94
CA GLU A 42 4.30 7.70 -20.07
C GLU A 42 4.18 6.21 -19.71
N LEU A 43 4.28 5.88 -18.42
CA LEU A 43 4.13 4.50 -17.97
C LEU A 43 2.71 4.01 -18.32
N SER A 44 2.62 3.06 -19.24
CA SER A 44 1.39 2.32 -19.52
C SER A 44 1.04 1.43 -18.32
N PRO A 45 -0.25 1.30 -17.93
CA PRO A 45 -0.68 0.38 -16.88
C PRO A 45 -0.29 -1.10 -17.13
N GLU A 46 0.03 -1.45 -18.38
CA GLU A 46 0.41 -2.81 -18.79
C GLU A 46 1.90 -3.14 -18.57
N GLU A 47 2.79 -2.16 -18.31
CA GLU A 47 4.23 -2.42 -18.08
C GLU A 47 4.60 -2.55 -16.58
N VAL A 48 3.60 -2.72 -15.71
CA VAL A 48 3.82 -2.99 -14.27
C VAL A 48 3.95 -4.50 -13.99
N GLU A 49 3.71 -5.37 -14.97
CA GLU A 49 4.04 -6.80 -14.91
C GLU A 49 5.41 -7.08 -15.55
N GLU A 50 6.50 -6.68 -14.90
CA GLU A 50 7.82 -7.36 -14.93
C GLU A 50 8.88 -6.47 -14.28
N ILE A 51 8.83 -6.36 -12.95
CA ILE A 51 10.06 -6.39 -12.16
C ILE A 51 9.94 -7.62 -11.27
N GLN A 52 9.99 -8.80 -11.90
CA GLN A 52 10.43 -9.99 -11.18
C GLN A 52 11.93 -9.77 -10.94
N GLU A 53 12.26 -9.24 -9.77
CA GLU A 53 13.60 -9.42 -9.24
C GLU A 53 13.87 -10.93 -9.19
N SER A 54 14.82 -11.34 -10.02
CA SER A 54 15.36 -12.68 -9.98
C SER A 54 15.82 -12.99 -8.57
N GLU A 55 15.19 -14.01 -7.99
CA GLU A 55 15.49 -14.64 -6.73
C GLU A 55 17.01 -14.89 -6.57
N GLU A 56 17.66 -14.10 -5.73
CA GLU A 56 18.49 -14.66 -4.65
C GLU A 56 17.81 -14.29 -3.32
N MET A 57 16.53 -14.64 -3.21
CA MET A 57 15.96 -14.95 -1.90
C MET A 57 16.80 -16.10 -1.37
N SER A 58 17.71 -15.82 -0.43
CA SER A 58 18.29 -16.87 0.39
C SER A 58 17.12 -17.74 0.85
N GLU A 59 17.18 -19.05 0.64
CA GLU A 59 16.23 -20.01 1.20
C GLU A 59 16.08 -19.68 2.69
N GLN A 60 15.06 -18.89 3.02
CA GLN A 60 14.75 -18.55 4.39
C GLN A 60 14.13 -19.83 4.91
N GLU A 61 14.87 -20.52 5.78
CA GLU A 61 14.42 -21.74 6.42
C GLU A 61 13.04 -21.50 7.02
N ASP A 62 12.02 -22.00 6.33
CA ASP A 62 10.62 -21.99 6.75
C ASP A 62 10.48 -22.91 7.97
N SER A 63 10.83 -22.39 9.15
CA SER A 63 10.78 -23.13 10.41
C SER A 63 10.67 -22.24 11.66
N GLY A 64 10.18 -21.00 11.49
CA GLY A 64 9.80 -20.15 12.62
C GLY A 64 8.54 -20.69 13.30
N SER A 65 8.50 -20.66 14.63
CA SER A 65 7.24 -20.80 15.38
C SER A 65 6.31 -19.60 15.12
N PHE A 66 5.00 -19.78 15.31
CA PHE A 66 4.03 -18.67 15.27
C PHE A 66 4.45 -17.50 16.18
N GLU A 67 4.95 -17.81 17.38
CA GLU A 67 5.52 -16.86 18.34
C GLU A 67 6.64 -16.01 17.74
N SER A 68 7.63 -16.66 17.10
CA SER A 68 8.78 -15.95 16.49
C SER A 68 8.36 -15.10 15.29
N GLU A 69 7.33 -15.52 14.58
CA GLU A 69 6.83 -14.78 13.42
C GLU A 69 6.09 -13.51 13.84
N ILE A 70 5.24 -13.61 14.88
CA ILE A 70 4.62 -12.44 15.50
C ILE A 70 5.70 -11.48 16.03
N SER A 71 6.74 -11.98 16.70
CA SER A 71 7.85 -11.14 17.18
C SER A 71 8.61 -10.47 16.03
N TYR A 72 8.81 -11.17 14.91
CA TYR A 72 9.45 -10.58 13.73
C TYR A 72 8.66 -9.37 13.23
N TYR A 73 7.35 -9.51 13.01
CA TYR A 73 6.55 -8.37 12.54
C TYR A 73 6.38 -7.28 13.60
N ALA A 74 6.35 -7.62 14.89
CA ALA A 74 6.35 -6.64 15.97
C ALA A 74 7.65 -5.83 16.03
N ASP A 75 8.81 -6.44 15.77
CA ASP A 75 10.09 -5.74 15.66
C ASP A 75 10.15 -4.89 14.38
N ALA A 76 9.79 -5.48 13.24
CA ALA A 76 9.75 -4.81 11.95
C ALA A 76 8.87 -3.55 12.00
N PHE A 77 7.71 -3.62 12.65
CA PHE A 77 6.80 -2.49 12.84
C PHE A 77 7.00 -1.71 14.15
N GLY A 78 7.94 -2.08 15.01
CA GLY A 78 7.99 -1.66 16.43
C GLY A 78 8.08 -0.14 16.66
N GLY A 79 8.50 0.62 15.64
CA GLY A 79 8.56 2.08 15.68
C GLY A 79 7.42 2.83 14.99
N GLY A 80 6.64 2.16 14.12
CA GLY A 80 5.73 2.84 13.19
C GLY A 80 6.40 4.00 12.43
N VAL A 81 5.60 5.00 12.00
CA VAL A 81 6.11 6.15 11.22
C VAL A 81 6.58 7.33 12.10
N GLU A 82 7.05 7.07 13.32
CA GLU A 82 7.53 8.17 14.17
C GLU A 82 8.90 8.70 13.70
N LYS A 83 9.12 10.01 13.87
CA LYS A 83 10.25 10.75 13.28
C LYS A 83 11.63 10.20 13.67
N GLU A 84 11.73 9.64 14.87
CA GLU A 84 12.94 9.04 15.44
C GLU A 84 13.25 7.67 14.79
N ASN A 85 12.19 6.93 14.40
CA ASN A 85 12.28 5.63 13.74
C ASN A 85 12.52 5.76 12.23
N ALA A 86 12.12 6.91 11.65
CA ALA A 86 12.42 7.25 10.27
C ALA A 86 13.91 7.52 10.00
N ASP A 87 14.73 7.79 11.03
CA ASP A 87 16.16 8.04 10.84
C ASP A 87 17.00 6.74 10.75
N VAL A 88 16.51 5.63 11.32
CA VAL A 88 17.16 4.31 11.24
C VAL A 88 17.07 3.70 9.83
N MET A 89 16.07 4.09 9.04
CA MET A 89 15.73 3.43 7.76
C MET A 89 16.03 4.28 6.51
N LYS A 90 16.75 5.39 6.66
CA LYS A 90 17.15 6.31 5.57
C LYS A 90 18.42 5.90 4.83
N GLU A 91 19.03 4.74 5.13
CA GLU A 91 20.36 4.39 4.59
C GLU A 91 20.44 4.38 3.05
N GLU A 92 19.30 4.27 2.36
CA GLU A 92 19.23 4.28 0.89
C GLU A 92 18.36 5.40 0.28
N GLY A 93 17.91 6.37 1.09
CA GLY A 93 17.12 7.52 0.62
C GLY A 93 15.61 7.27 0.48
N PHE A 94 15.14 6.04 0.67
CA PHE A 94 13.71 5.71 0.71
C PHE A 94 13.02 6.27 1.96
N SER A 95 11.71 6.49 1.88
CA SER A 95 10.89 6.87 3.03
C SER A 95 10.63 5.67 3.93
N ALA A 96 10.46 5.90 5.23
CA ALA A 96 10.10 4.82 6.17
C ALA A 96 8.81 4.11 5.75
N GLU A 97 7.85 4.85 5.18
CA GLU A 97 6.59 4.30 4.67
C GLU A 97 6.78 3.30 3.53
N TYR A 98 7.85 3.42 2.73
CA TYR A 98 8.16 2.46 1.67
C TYR A 98 8.68 1.15 2.25
N TYR A 99 9.52 1.22 3.27
CA TYR A 99 9.94 0.04 4.03
C TYR A 99 8.74 -0.70 4.61
N TYR A 100 7.85 0.00 5.33
CA TYR A 100 6.66 -0.61 5.92
C TYR A 100 5.65 -1.10 4.88
N TYR A 101 5.63 -0.53 3.68
CA TYR A 101 4.89 -1.10 2.56
C TYR A 101 5.46 -2.47 2.17
N GLY A 102 6.78 -2.61 2.06
CA GLY A 102 7.43 -3.91 1.82
C GLY A 102 7.10 -4.95 2.90
N GLU A 103 7.20 -4.56 4.17
CA GLU A 103 6.85 -5.44 5.31
C GLU A 103 5.36 -5.82 5.30
N ALA A 104 4.47 -4.89 4.94
CA ALA A 104 3.05 -5.17 4.79
C ALA A 104 2.77 -6.16 3.66
N GLN A 105 3.49 -6.08 2.54
CA GLN A 105 3.40 -7.05 1.44
C GLN A 105 3.95 -8.41 1.84
N ALA A 106 5.08 -8.47 2.57
CA ALA A 106 5.61 -9.73 3.09
C ALA A 106 4.58 -10.41 3.99
N PHE A 107 3.95 -9.65 4.90
CA PHE A 107 2.85 -10.16 5.74
C PHE A 107 1.67 -10.69 4.90
N MET A 108 1.26 -9.98 3.86
CA MET A 108 0.22 -10.46 2.94
C MET A 108 0.59 -11.79 2.30
N ASN A 109 1.79 -11.89 1.73
CA ASN A 109 2.23 -13.10 1.04
C ASN A 109 2.28 -14.31 1.97
N VAL A 110 2.61 -14.11 3.25
CA VAL A 110 2.62 -15.20 4.23
C VAL A 110 1.21 -15.58 4.66
N TYR A 111 0.31 -14.61 4.90
CA TYR A 111 -0.97 -14.86 5.58
C TYR A 111 -2.21 -14.87 4.69
N GLU A 112 -2.15 -14.38 3.45
CA GLU A 112 -3.29 -14.39 2.52
C GLU A 112 -3.69 -15.83 2.15
N ASP A 113 -2.70 -16.71 1.98
CA ASP A 113 -2.89 -18.12 1.65
C ASP A 113 -2.66 -19.08 2.84
N SER A 114 -2.24 -18.56 4.01
CA SER A 114 -2.02 -19.39 5.20
C SER A 114 -3.32 -19.75 5.92
N LEU A 115 -3.46 -21.04 6.21
CA LEU A 115 -4.56 -21.59 7.02
C LEU A 115 -4.22 -21.68 8.52
N ASP A 116 -3.01 -21.28 8.94
CA ASP A 116 -2.48 -21.58 10.28
C ASP A 116 -2.53 -20.38 11.26
N VAL A 117 -3.61 -19.59 11.17
CA VAL A 117 -3.91 -18.59 12.20
C VAL A 117 -4.79 -19.24 13.28
N ARG A 118 -4.38 -19.08 14.55
CA ARG A 118 -5.17 -19.54 15.71
C ARG A 118 -6.58 -18.94 15.65
N ASP A 119 -7.61 -19.75 15.86
CA ASP A 119 -9.02 -19.31 15.82
C ASP A 119 -9.28 -18.06 16.68
N SER A 120 -8.62 -17.96 17.84
CA SER A 120 -8.75 -16.83 18.77
C SER A 120 -8.11 -15.52 18.30
N MET A 121 -7.42 -15.51 17.16
CA MET A 121 -6.70 -14.35 16.60
C MET A 121 -7.15 -14.01 15.18
N LYS A 122 -8.12 -14.75 14.61
CA LYS A 122 -8.57 -14.54 13.23
C LYS A 122 -9.01 -13.11 12.96
N GLU A 123 -9.73 -12.48 13.89
CA GLU A 123 -10.18 -11.10 13.71
C GLU A 123 -9.03 -10.08 13.77
N ASP A 124 -8.00 -10.36 14.58
CA ASP A 124 -6.80 -9.51 14.62
C ASP A 124 -6.02 -9.60 13.31
N PHE A 125 -5.90 -10.81 12.76
CA PHE A 125 -5.27 -11.02 11.46
C PHE A 125 -6.09 -10.43 10.30
N ASN A 126 -7.43 -10.49 10.35
CA ASN A 126 -8.28 -9.80 9.39
C ASN A 126 -8.04 -8.29 9.41
N ASN A 127 -7.88 -7.70 10.61
CA ASN A 127 -7.56 -6.29 10.76
C ASN A 127 -6.17 -5.96 10.23
N LEU A 128 -5.15 -6.76 10.54
CA LEU A 128 -3.80 -6.61 9.98
C LEU A 128 -3.83 -6.70 8.45
N MET A 129 -4.60 -7.63 7.90
CA MET A 129 -4.72 -7.81 6.46
C MET A 129 -5.39 -6.62 5.78
N ALA A 130 -6.47 -6.10 6.37
CA ALA A 130 -7.11 -4.89 5.89
C ALA A 130 -6.17 -3.67 5.97
N LEU A 131 -5.35 -3.56 7.02
CA LEU A 131 -4.33 -2.52 7.12
C LEU A 131 -3.26 -2.66 6.04
N SER A 132 -2.78 -3.88 5.74
CA SER A 132 -1.83 -4.12 4.65
C SER A 132 -2.38 -3.67 3.30
N TYR A 133 -3.63 -4.05 2.97
CA TYR A 133 -4.27 -3.57 1.74
C TYR A 133 -4.42 -2.05 1.71
N ILE A 134 -4.69 -1.40 2.83
CA ILE A 134 -4.71 0.08 2.89
C ILE A 134 -3.32 0.63 2.56
N ILE A 135 -2.26 0.09 3.16
CA ILE A 135 -0.88 0.53 2.90
C ILE A 135 -0.52 0.35 1.43
N GLN A 136 -0.84 -0.80 0.82
CA GLN A 136 -0.62 -1.07 -0.60
C GLN A 136 -1.39 -0.09 -1.50
N ASN A 137 -2.68 0.13 -1.23
CA ASN A 137 -3.50 1.05 -2.02
C ASN A 137 -2.99 2.50 -1.92
N GLU A 138 -2.56 2.94 -0.73
CA GLU A 138 -2.00 4.27 -0.56
C GLU A 138 -0.60 4.40 -1.20
N GLN A 139 0.20 3.33 -1.21
CA GLN A 139 1.45 3.31 -1.97
C GLN A 139 1.20 3.46 -3.48
N GLY A 140 0.10 2.92 -4.01
CA GLY A 140 -0.33 3.20 -5.38
C GLY A 140 -0.50 4.70 -5.67
N LYS A 141 -0.99 5.48 -4.70
CA LYS A 141 -1.15 6.95 -4.81
C LYS A 141 0.18 7.69 -4.70
N VAL A 142 1.12 7.14 -3.94
CA VAL A 142 2.50 7.64 -3.88
C VAL A 142 3.17 7.57 -5.26
N LEU A 143 2.81 6.56 -6.06
CA LEU A 143 3.32 6.34 -7.40
C LEU A 143 2.46 6.96 -8.52
N ASP A 144 1.27 7.47 -8.20
CA ASP A 144 0.33 8.00 -9.20
C ASP A 144 0.90 9.19 -9.96
N GLY A 145 0.90 9.09 -11.30
CA GLY A 145 1.43 10.13 -12.19
C GLY A 145 2.95 10.34 -12.13
N VAL A 146 3.71 9.46 -11.47
CA VAL A 146 5.18 9.55 -11.43
C VAL A 146 5.75 9.27 -12.83
N THR A 147 6.53 10.23 -13.35
CA THR A 147 7.28 10.09 -14.60
C THR A 147 8.77 10.14 -14.33
N LEU A 148 9.53 9.15 -14.81
CA LEU A 148 10.97 9.08 -14.61
C LEU A 148 11.73 9.72 -15.78
N PRO A 149 12.73 10.58 -15.53
CA PRO A 149 13.64 11.01 -16.59
C PRO A 149 14.35 9.81 -17.23
N LYS A 150 14.58 9.87 -18.54
CA LYS A 150 15.30 8.82 -19.26
C LYS A 150 16.69 8.56 -18.66
N GLY A 151 16.99 7.30 -18.36
CA GLY A 151 18.26 6.90 -17.76
C GLY A 151 18.34 7.15 -16.25
N THR A 152 17.21 7.36 -15.58
CA THR A 152 17.15 7.38 -14.10
C THR A 152 17.70 6.07 -13.54
N ASP A 153 18.63 6.18 -12.60
CA ASP A 153 19.16 5.03 -11.87
C ASP A 153 18.06 4.41 -11.00
N LYS A 154 17.97 3.08 -10.98
CA LYS A 154 16.93 2.36 -10.21
C LYS A 154 16.96 2.68 -8.71
N TRP A 155 18.11 3.07 -8.17
CA TRP A 155 18.28 3.47 -6.77
C TRP A 155 17.83 4.91 -6.51
N GLU A 156 17.58 5.71 -7.55
CA GLU A 156 17.16 7.11 -7.44
C GLU A 156 15.68 7.35 -7.75
N VAL A 157 14.94 6.32 -8.15
CA VAL A 157 13.52 6.43 -8.56
C VAL A 157 12.64 7.02 -7.45
N HIS A 158 12.97 6.76 -6.19
CA HIS A 158 12.23 7.26 -5.03
C HIS A 158 12.21 8.79 -4.92
N LYS A 159 13.17 9.47 -5.53
CA LYS A 159 13.25 10.94 -5.56
C LYS A 159 12.11 11.58 -6.35
N TYR A 160 11.44 10.79 -7.20
CA TYR A 160 10.34 11.25 -8.05
C TYR A 160 8.96 10.87 -7.52
N TRP A 161 8.90 10.07 -6.44
CA TRP A 161 7.64 9.67 -5.85
C TRP A 161 6.93 10.83 -5.16
N ASN A 162 5.61 10.76 -5.11
CA ASN A 162 4.82 11.70 -4.31
C ASN A 162 5.07 11.45 -2.81
N PRO A 163 4.79 12.43 -1.93
CA PRO A 163 4.87 12.21 -0.49
C PRO A 163 3.91 11.10 -0.02
N PRO A 164 4.28 10.31 1.01
CA PRO A 164 3.39 9.36 1.66
C PRO A 164 2.10 10.00 2.16
N THR A 165 0.97 9.32 1.97
CA THR A 165 -0.33 9.84 2.38
C THR A 165 -0.53 9.73 3.90
N ASP A 166 -1.34 10.60 4.48
CA ASP A 166 -1.65 10.54 5.92
C ASP A 166 -2.34 9.22 6.30
N ARG A 167 -3.12 8.65 5.37
CA ARG A 167 -3.78 7.36 5.57
C ARG A 167 -2.79 6.21 5.57
N GLN A 168 -1.76 6.24 4.73
CA GLN A 168 -0.67 5.25 4.76
C GLN A 168 0.03 5.27 6.12
N LYS A 169 0.40 6.47 6.60
CA LYS A 169 1.08 6.64 7.89
C LYS A 169 0.22 6.14 9.06
N GLN A 170 -1.07 6.46 9.03
CA GLN A 170 -1.99 6.01 10.07
C GLN A 170 -2.21 4.49 10.04
N ALA A 171 -2.27 3.88 8.86
CA ALA A 171 -2.38 2.43 8.72
C ALA A 171 -1.13 1.72 9.29
N ILE A 172 0.06 2.18 8.93
CA ILE A 172 1.33 1.66 9.48
C ILE A 172 1.36 1.78 11.00
N LYS A 173 0.93 2.93 11.54
CA LYS A 173 0.85 3.13 12.99
C LYS A 173 -0.11 2.13 13.66
N TYR A 174 -1.28 1.90 13.08
CA TYR A 174 -2.19 0.89 13.63
C TYR A 174 -1.62 -0.53 13.54
N MET A 175 -0.96 -0.88 12.43
CA MET A 175 -0.34 -2.18 12.24
C MET A 175 0.74 -2.44 13.30
N SER A 176 1.59 -1.44 13.58
CA SER A 176 2.56 -1.45 14.68
C SER A 176 1.92 -1.70 16.06
N LEU A 177 0.82 -1.01 16.37
CA LEU A 177 0.14 -1.14 17.66
C LEU A 177 -0.51 -2.54 17.83
N VAL A 178 -1.08 -3.08 16.74
CA VAL A 178 -1.67 -4.42 16.73
C VAL A 178 -0.59 -5.48 16.92
N PHE A 179 0.53 -5.42 16.17
CA PHE A 179 1.62 -6.38 16.34
C PHE A 179 2.26 -6.33 17.73
N ASN A 180 2.46 -5.14 18.30
CA ASN A 180 2.94 -5.00 19.67
C ASN A 180 2.01 -5.70 20.67
N ASP A 181 0.70 -5.52 20.55
CA ASP A 181 -0.27 -6.18 21.44
C ASP A 181 -0.24 -7.70 21.27
N LEU A 182 -0.17 -8.19 20.03
CA LEU A 182 -0.07 -9.62 19.74
C LEU A 182 1.23 -10.22 20.27
N ASP A 183 2.37 -9.56 20.11
CA ASP A 183 3.66 -10.03 20.60
C ASP A 183 3.69 -10.13 22.11
N ILE A 184 3.19 -9.11 22.81
CA ILE A 184 3.06 -9.14 24.28
C ILE A 184 2.19 -10.33 24.72
N ALA A 185 1.07 -10.57 24.05
CA ALA A 185 0.12 -11.61 24.42
C ALA A 185 0.63 -13.02 24.10
N VAL A 186 1.22 -13.21 22.91
CA VAL A 186 1.70 -14.49 22.40
C VAL A 186 2.97 -14.93 23.12
N ASN A 187 3.89 -13.99 23.38
CA ASN A 187 5.19 -14.27 23.99
C ASN A 187 5.23 -14.06 25.52
N ASP A 188 4.09 -13.79 26.17
CA ASP A 188 3.97 -13.55 27.63
C ASP A 188 4.99 -12.52 28.14
N LEU A 189 5.13 -11.40 27.41
CA LEU A 189 6.10 -10.34 27.71
C LEU A 189 5.62 -9.49 28.90
N LYS A 190 5.71 -10.08 30.09
CA LYS A 190 5.24 -9.48 31.35
C LYS A 190 5.86 -8.10 31.61
N GLY A 191 5.00 -7.16 31.98
CA GLY A 191 5.39 -5.80 32.35
C GLY A 191 5.35 -4.78 31.22
N ASN A 192 5.05 -5.21 29.99
CA ASN A 192 4.74 -4.31 28.88
C ASN A 192 3.26 -3.95 28.85
N ASP A 193 2.96 -2.72 28.43
CA ASP A 193 1.58 -2.21 28.36
C ASP A 193 0.96 -2.53 27.00
N LEU A 194 -0.24 -3.11 27.02
CA LEU A 194 -1.06 -3.29 25.83
C LEU A 194 -1.60 -1.93 25.37
N SER A 195 -1.49 -1.66 24.08
CA SER A 195 -2.01 -0.47 23.43
C SER A 195 -3.54 -0.50 23.29
N GLY A 196 -4.12 -1.70 23.23
CA GLY A 196 -5.54 -2.01 23.33
C GLY A 196 -6.26 -2.15 21.99
N TYR A 197 -5.55 -2.54 20.93
CA TYR A 197 -6.09 -2.61 19.56
C TYR A 197 -6.39 -4.03 19.06
N THR A 198 -6.19 -5.05 19.90
CA THR A 198 -6.47 -6.45 19.54
C THR A 198 -7.73 -6.99 20.21
N TYR A 199 -8.48 -7.81 19.49
CA TYR A 199 -9.51 -8.68 20.03
C TYR A 199 -8.93 -9.72 20.98
N HIS A 200 -7.79 -10.32 20.63
CA HIS A 200 -7.16 -11.39 21.42
C HIS A 200 -6.86 -10.99 22.87
N SER A 201 -6.61 -9.70 23.11
CA SER A 201 -6.31 -9.15 24.44
C SER A 201 -7.44 -8.31 25.04
N ASP A 202 -8.68 -8.47 24.56
CA ASP A 202 -9.86 -7.70 24.98
C ASP A 202 -9.63 -6.17 24.89
N GLY A 203 -9.01 -5.73 23.80
CA GLY A 203 -8.61 -4.36 23.55
C GLY A 203 -9.79 -3.39 23.47
N LYS A 204 -9.67 -2.26 24.18
CA LYS A 204 -10.75 -1.24 24.25
C LYS A 204 -10.80 -0.28 23.06
N LYS A 205 -9.85 -0.38 22.12
CA LYS A 205 -9.72 0.51 20.96
C LYS A 205 -9.91 -0.21 19.63
N VAL A 206 -10.35 -1.47 19.67
CA VAL A 206 -10.65 -2.25 18.46
C VAL A 206 -11.69 -1.54 17.58
N GLU A 207 -12.75 -0.97 18.17
CA GLU A 207 -13.76 -0.21 17.42
C GLU A 207 -13.18 1.04 16.73
N GLU A 208 -12.14 1.66 17.30
CA GLU A 208 -11.45 2.80 16.67
C GLU A 208 -10.71 2.35 15.40
N LEU A 209 -9.99 1.24 15.50
CA LEU A 209 -9.27 0.62 14.38
C LEU A 209 -10.24 0.23 13.26
N GLU A 210 -11.33 -0.47 13.57
CA GLU A 210 -12.31 -0.89 12.57
C GLU A 210 -13.00 0.29 11.88
N LYS A 211 -13.24 1.37 12.63
CA LYS A 211 -13.76 2.62 12.06
C LYS A 211 -12.75 3.26 11.11
N PHE A 212 -11.45 3.16 11.36
CA PHE A 212 -10.43 3.58 10.41
C PHE A 212 -10.41 2.68 9.17
N ILE A 213 -10.41 1.36 9.35
CA ILE A 213 -10.39 0.38 8.25
C ILE A 213 -11.58 0.56 7.30
N SER A 214 -12.77 0.81 7.85
CA SER A 214 -14.01 0.95 7.07
C SER A 214 -14.15 2.28 6.30
N GLN A 215 -13.24 3.24 6.49
CA GLN A 215 -13.23 4.47 5.68
C GLN A 215 -12.82 4.13 4.24
N LYS A 216 -13.42 4.81 3.26
CA LYS A 216 -13.08 4.64 1.84
C LYS A 216 -12.27 5.82 1.35
#